data_AF-X1CEL5-F1
#
_entry.id   AF-X1CEL5-F1
#
_cell.length_a   1.000
_cell.length_b   1.000
_cell.length_c   1.000
_cell.angle_alpha   90.00
_cell.angle_beta   90.00
_cell.angle_gamma   90.00
#
_symmetry.space_group_name_H-M   'P 1'
#
loop_
_entity.id
_entity.type
_entity.pdbx_description
1 polymer ?
#
loop_
_entity_poly.entity_id
_entity_poly.type
_entity_poly.pdbx_seq_one_letter_code
_entity_poly.pdbx_strand_id
1 'polypeptide(L)' 'MLAPDENGKPILHIHGALGRSGQTMTGCLRPGVTTWLVGEVILYEILGVKVTRVWDEESSFALLEPEVSQPSP' A
#
# COMPACT_ATOMS: atom_id res chain seq x y z
N MET A 1 -2.49 0.20 1.19
CA MET A 1 -1.80 0.08 2.48
C MET A 1 -0.43 0.74 2.43
N LEU A 2 -0.15 1.58 3.41
CA LEU A 2 1.15 2.21 3.65
C LEU A 2 1.92 1.37 4.68
N ALA A 3 3.08 0.85 4.31
CA ALA A 3 3.94 0.05 5.18
C ALA A 3 5.41 0.30 4.80
N PRO A 4 6.36 0.28 5.75
CA PRO A 4 7.77 0.45 5.44
C PRO A 4 8.36 -0.75 4.68
N ASP A 5 9.42 -0.55 3.92
CA ASP A 5 10.31 -1.61 3.45
C ASP A 5 11.33 -2.04 4.54
N GLU A 6 12.20 -2.99 4.21
CA GLU A 6 13.24 -3.52 5.10
C GLU A 6 14.22 -2.46 5.62
N ASN A 7 14.33 -1.30 4.96
CA ASN A 7 15.16 -0.17 5.39
C ASN A 7 14.36 0.92 6.12
N GLY A 8 13.07 0.69 6.39
CA GLY A 8 12.18 1.65 7.05
C GLY A 8 11.59 2.71 6.12
N LYS A 9 11.82 2.66 4.80
CA LYS A 9 11.26 3.64 3.86
C LYS A 9 9.77 3.36 3.65
N PRO A 10 8.88 4.37 3.75
CA PRO A 10 7.45 4.17 3.57
C PRO A 10 7.10 3.82 2.12
N ILE A 11 6.37 2.72 1.92
CA ILE A 11 5.90 2.25 0.62
C ILE A 11 4.37 2.20 0.61
N LEU A 12 3.76 2.99 -0.28
CA LEU A 12 2.33 3.00 -0.51
C LEU A 12 1.95 2.00 -1.60
N HIS A 13 1.12 1.01 -1.26
CA HIS A 13 0.49 0.11 -2.21
C HIS A 13 -1.01 0.43 -2.31
N ILE A 14 -1.43 0.92 -3.46
CA ILE A 14 -2.81 1.34 -3.71
C ILE A 14 -3.27 0.88 -5.09
N HIS A 15 -4.54 0.52 -5.18
CA HIS A 15 -5.24 0.22 -6.42
C HIS A 15 -6.34 1.26 -6.59
N GLY A 16 -6.71 1.54 -7.83
CA GLY A 16 -7.74 2.51 -8.14
C GLY A 16 -8.58 2.10 -9.34
N ALA A 17 -9.77 2.69 -9.41
CA ALA A 17 -10.63 2.72 -10.58
C ALA A 17 -10.83 4.19 -10.97
N LEU A 18 -10.34 4.57 -12.15
CA LEU A 18 -10.38 5.95 -12.64
C LEU A 18 -11.25 5.99 -13.90
N GLY A 19 -12.28 6.83 -13.90
CA GLY A 19 -13.27 6.90 -14.98
C GLY A 19 -13.38 8.28 -15.62
N ARG A 20 -13.56 8.32 -16.94
CA ARG A 20 -13.89 9.52 -17.70
C ARG A 20 -14.64 9.16 -18.98
N SER A 21 -15.67 9.92 -19.31
CA SER A 21 -16.43 9.78 -20.59
C SER A 21 -16.92 8.35 -20.87
N GLY A 22 -17.45 7.67 -19.86
CA GLY A 22 -17.96 6.30 -19.98
C GLY A 22 -16.89 5.21 -20.08
N GLN A 23 -15.60 5.57 -20.00
CA GLN A 23 -14.49 4.63 -19.92
C GLN A 23 -13.97 4.55 -18.48
N THR A 24 -13.50 3.37 -18.08
CA THR A 24 -12.88 3.14 -16.77
C THR A 24 -11.58 2.36 -16.94
N MET A 25 -10.54 2.79 -16.22
CA MET A 25 -9.28 2.06 -16.08
C MET A 25 -9.11 1.63 -14.63
N THR A 26 -8.79 0.36 -14.42
CA THR A 26 -8.63 -0.24 -13.08
C THR A 26 -7.28 -0.92 -12.94
N GLY A 27 -6.62 -0.78 -11.80
CA GLY A 27 -5.38 -1.50 -11.53
C GLY A 27 -4.51 -0.85 -10.45
N CYS A 28 -3.23 -1.24 -10.42
CA CYS A 28 -2.23 -0.64 -9.54
C CYS A 28 -1.97 0.81 -9.96
N LEU A 29 -2.08 1.75 -9.01
CA LEU A 29 -1.68 3.12 -9.29
C LEU A 29 -0.14 3.22 -9.26
N ARG A 30 0.41 3.94 -10.23
CA ARG A 30 1.85 4.16 -10.40
C ARG A 30 2.15 5.66 -10.36
N PRO A 31 3.42 6.05 -10.12
CA PRO A 31 3.83 7.45 -10.28
C PRO A 31 3.38 8.01 -11.64
N GLY A 32 2.94 9.27 -11.65
CA GLY A 32 2.44 9.95 -12.85
C GLY A 32 0.94 10.25 -12.86
N VAL A 33 0.18 9.73 -11.90
CA VAL A 33 -1.22 10.14 -11.68
C VAL A 33 -1.25 11.41 -10.84
N THR A 34 -1.89 12.46 -11.35
CA THR A 34 -2.04 13.74 -10.66
C THR A 34 -3.49 14.00 -10.29
N THR A 35 -3.69 14.59 -9.11
CA THR A 35 -5.00 15.12 -8.73
C THR A 35 -5.29 16.34 -9.59
N TRP A 36 -6.47 16.39 -10.21
CA TRP A 36 -6.85 17.54 -11.03
C TRP A 36 -7.38 18.71 -10.20
N LEU A 37 -8.45 18.50 -9.43
CA LEU A 37 -9.08 19.55 -8.61
C LEU A 37 -8.96 19.24 -7.11
N VAL A 38 -9.51 18.11 -6.66
CA VAL A 38 -9.45 17.66 -5.26
C VAL A 38 -9.17 16.16 -5.21
N GLY A 39 -8.33 15.74 -4.27
CA GLY A 39 -8.07 14.34 -3.94
C GLY A 39 -8.28 14.17 -2.44
N GLU A 40 -9.36 13.51 -2.06
CA GLU A 40 -9.70 13.25 -0.66
C GLU A 40 -9.21 11.87 -0.26
N VAL A 41 -8.59 11.76 0.92
CA VAL A 41 -8.05 10.50 1.44
C VAL A 41 -8.42 10.37 2.91
N ILE A 42 -8.90 9.19 3.29
CA ILE A 42 -9.07 8.79 4.68
C ILE A 42 -7.95 7.81 5.01
N LEU A 43 -7.15 8.12 6.04
CA LEU A 43 -6.09 7.26 6.53
C LEU A 43 -6.47 6.70 7.90
N TYR A 44 -6.43 5.37 8.02
CA TYR A 44 -6.57 4.67 9.29
C TYR A 44 -5.22 4.08 9.69
N GLU A 45 -4.86 4.28 10.95
CA GLU A 45 -3.71 3.62 11.56
C GLU A 45 -4.18 2.35 12.29
N ILE A 46 -3.49 1.24 12.03
CA ILE A 46 -3.71 -0.02 12.74
C ILE A 46 -2.64 -0.11 13.83
N LEU A 47 -3.06 -0.05 15.09
CA LEU A 47 -2.18 -0.12 16.25
C LEU A 47 -1.97 -1.58 16.71
N GLY A 48 -0.90 -1.82 17.46
CA GLY A 48 -0.60 -3.14 18.03
C GLY A 48 -0.08 -4.17 17.03
N VAL A 49 0.32 -3.72 15.83
CA VAL A 49 0.94 -4.56 14.80
C VAL A 49 2.16 -3.85 14.24
N LYS A 50 3.22 -4.61 13.98
CA LYS A 50 4.34 -4.16 13.16
C LYS A 50 4.25 -4.87 11.81
N VAL A 51 4.44 -4.13 10.74
CA VAL A 51 4.40 -4.68 9.38
C VAL A 51 5.60 -4.16 8.59
N THR A 52 6.16 -5.01 7.75
CA THR A 52 7.27 -4.67 6.85
C THR A 52 6.97 -5.24 5.47
N ARG A 53 7.36 -4.55 4.41
CA ARG A 53 7.38 -5.14 3.07
C ARG A 53 8.70 -5.85 2.84
N VAL A 54 8.65 -7.17 2.70
CA VAL A 54 9.82 -8.05 2.58
C VAL A 54 9.87 -8.63 1.17
N TRP A 55 11.06 -8.68 0.57
CA TRP A 55 11.24 -9.32 -0.74
C TRP A 55 10.95 -10.82 -0.65
N ASP A 56 10.06 -11.29 -1.51
CA ASP A 56 9.74 -12.70 -1.67
C ASP A 56 10.35 -13.22 -2.98
N GLU A 57 11.25 -14.19 -2.89
CA GLU A 57 11.97 -14.73 -4.06
C GLU A 57 11.04 -15.47 -5.03
N GLU A 58 10.00 -16.14 -4.53
CA GLU A 58 9.07 -16.92 -5.34
C GLU A 58 8.24 -16.02 -6.26
N SER A 59 7.66 -14.94 -5.70
CA SER A 59 6.86 -13.99 -6.46
C SER A 59 7.68 -12.90 -7.14
N SER A 60 8.93 -12.66 -6.71
CA SER A 60 9.73 -11.50 -7.11
C SER A 60 9.05 -10.15 -6.81
N PHE A 61 8.30 -10.10 -5.70
CA PHE A 61 7.66 -8.88 -5.20
C PHE A 61 7.99 -8.65 -3.73
N ALA A 62 7.89 -7.38 -3.31
CA ALA A 62 7.91 -7.03 -1.89
C ALA A 62 6.50 -7.19 -1.29
N LEU A 63 6.29 -8.30 -0.59
CA LEU A 63 5.01 -8.67 0.04
C LEU A 63 4.90 -8.09 1.45
N LEU A 64 3.67 -7.87 1.91
CA LEU A 64 3.43 -7.36 3.26
C LEU A 64 3.53 -8.49 4.27
N GLU A 65 4.48 -8.39 5.19
CA GLU A 65 4.66 -9.32 6.30
C GLU A 65 4.26 -8.67 7.62
N PRO A 66 3.19 -9.16 8.29
CA PRO A 66 2.90 -8.77 9.66
C PRO A 66 3.80 -9.53 10.63
N GLU A 67 4.47 -8.80 11.50
CA GLU A 67 5.15 -9.39 12.65
C GLU A 67 4.06 -9.83 13.64
N VAL A 68 3.81 -11.13 13.74
CA VAL A 68 2.91 -11.67 14.76
C VAL A 68 3.63 -11.53 16.10
N SER A 69 3.39 -10.42 16.80
CA SER A 69 3.79 -10.30 18.19
C SER A 69 3.08 -11.40 18.97
N GLN A 70 3.82 -12.37 19.49
CA GLN A 70 3.24 -13.25 20.49
C GLN A 70 2.79 -12.38 21.66
N PRO A 71 1.57 -12.57 22.20
CA PRO A 71 1.17 -11.87 23.41
C PRO A 71 2.19 -12.23 24.49
N SER A 72 2.69 -11.21 25.19
CA SER A 72 3.50 -11.43 26.39
C SER A 72 2.72 -12.32 27.36
N PRO A 73 3.38 -13.29 28.04
CA PRO A 73 2.70 -14.20 28.96
C PRO A 73 1.96 -13.46 30.08
#